data_AF-A0A7W4EM59-F1
#
_entry.id   AF-A0A7W4EM59-F1
#
_cell.length_a   1.000
_cell.length_b   1.000
_cell.length_c   1.000
_cell.angle_alpha   90.00
_cell.angle_beta   90.00
_cell.angle_gamma   90.00
#
_symmetry.space_group_name_H-M   'P 1'
#
loop_
_entity.id
_entity.type
_entity.pdbx_description
1 polymer ?
#
loop_
_entity_poly.entity_id
_entity_poly.type
_entity_poly.pdbx_seq_one_letter_code
_entity_poly.pdbx_strand_id
1 'polypeptide(L)'
;MNNQPTPPMLQTPPPAQPVNGQPPAPQTGQPFPAPMPGAPMQSMQPPMMPGQMPKRGMSKGLLWGIIGGSIALVLLIVSIVVAVILLSGPSKQDYKDAAKMMSDFKYSDNLEKGISKTKDASQVKKAIEGALTEADAHFNKLEKTKAMRDPEVKKLYQEYRSEYNKAKQLLQRFVNVYPDYVSSIEVCNGTSVGYVSYFDKTGAQAGEEFDKSIADCSKVLNKMKNSDDSDTKKYAETMISYYNSLREYYVTMANIYSSKDYTTKLPKYPNLPDVKDPVSSVTDDLDKYGLSNKEQDLYNLLLKKAKE
;
A
#
# COMPACT_ATOMS: atom_id res chain seq x y z
N MET A 1 -21.26 25.00 42.05
CA MET A 1 -21.29 23.76 42.86
C MET A 1 -22.10 22.73 42.09
N ASN A 2 -21.46 21.71 41.53
CA ASN A 2 -22.05 20.38 41.39
C ASN A 2 -20.90 19.38 41.22
N ASN A 3 -20.64 18.63 42.28
CA ASN A 3 -19.62 17.58 42.36
C ASN A 3 -20.20 16.27 41.84
N GLN A 4 -19.52 15.64 40.89
CA GLN A 4 -19.73 14.22 40.60
C GLN A 4 -18.37 13.50 40.76
N PRO A 5 -18.29 12.43 41.56
CA PRO A 5 -17.02 11.80 41.91
C PRO A 5 -16.48 10.93 40.76
N THR A 6 -15.18 11.03 40.52
CA THR A 6 -14.40 10.16 39.63
C THR A 6 -14.21 8.76 40.24
N PRO A 7 -14.36 7.67 39.46
CA PRO A 7 -14.02 6.33 39.92
C PRO A 7 -12.49 6.10 39.99
N PRO A 8 -12.00 5.28 40.93
CA PRO A 8 -10.57 5.11 41.19
C PRO A 8 -9.86 4.30 40.09
N MET A 9 -8.64 4.72 39.74
CA MET A 9 -7.75 3.99 38.82
C MET A 9 -7.22 2.71 39.48
N LEU A 10 -7.35 1.58 38.76
CA LEU A 10 -6.71 0.31 39.10
C LEU A 10 -5.21 0.38 38.81
N GLN A 11 -4.39 0.21 39.85
CA GLN A 11 -2.94 0.06 39.73
C GLN A 11 -2.60 -1.37 39.28
N THR A 12 -1.88 -1.51 38.17
CA THR A 12 -1.30 -2.79 37.73
C THR A 12 0.07 -3.03 38.38
N PRO A 13 0.36 -4.23 38.91
CA PRO A 13 1.65 -4.55 39.51
C PRO A 13 2.76 -4.74 38.44
N PRO A 14 4.04 -4.52 38.80
CA PRO A 14 5.16 -4.64 37.87
C PRO A 14 5.48 -6.12 37.52
N PRO A 15 5.94 -6.41 36.29
CA PRO A 15 6.31 -7.77 35.90
C PRO A 15 7.65 -8.22 36.50
N ALA A 16 7.67 -9.46 36.99
CA ALA A 16 8.84 -10.15 37.53
C ALA A 16 9.78 -10.65 36.42
N GLN A 17 11.10 -10.53 36.65
CA GLN A 17 12.16 -11.14 35.84
C GLN A 17 12.44 -12.59 36.29
N PRO A 18 12.69 -13.53 35.37
CA PRO A 18 13.40 -14.76 35.70
C PRO A 18 14.88 -14.72 35.32
N VAL A 19 15.65 -15.33 36.21
CA VAL A 19 17.11 -15.40 36.31
C VAL A 19 17.75 -16.44 35.38
N ASN A 20 19.02 -16.17 35.07
CA ASN A 20 19.98 -16.92 34.25
C ASN A 20 20.48 -18.21 34.94
N GLY A 21 20.81 -19.29 34.20
CA GLY A 21 21.49 -20.45 34.78
C GLY A 21 21.73 -21.66 33.87
N GLN A 22 22.98 -21.84 33.42
CA GLN A 22 23.64 -23.09 32.97
C GLN A 22 24.86 -23.32 33.90
N PRO A 23 25.60 -24.47 33.87
CA PRO A 23 25.30 -25.88 33.53
C PRO A 23 25.80 -26.84 34.67
N PRO A 24 25.81 -28.19 34.48
CA PRO A 24 27.12 -28.85 34.25
C PRO A 24 27.09 -30.12 33.34
N ALA A 25 28.28 -30.49 32.85
CA ALA A 25 28.68 -31.80 32.27
C ALA A 25 29.79 -32.40 33.19
N PRO A 26 30.50 -33.54 32.92
CA PRO A 26 30.42 -34.54 31.83
C PRO A 26 30.60 -36.03 32.31
N GLN A 27 30.55 -37.01 31.39
CA GLN A 27 31.33 -38.29 31.40
C GLN A 27 31.07 -39.04 30.06
N THR A 28 31.99 -39.03 29.08
CA THR A 28 33.13 -39.96 28.79
C THR A 28 32.75 -41.39 28.38
N GLY A 29 33.12 -41.78 27.14
CA GLY A 29 33.22 -43.19 26.72
C GLY A 29 33.19 -43.46 25.20
N GLN A 30 34.36 -43.48 24.56
CA GLN A 30 34.69 -44.12 23.26
C GLN A 30 35.93 -45.00 23.55
N PRO A 31 36.21 -46.15 22.86
CA PRO A 31 36.51 -46.15 21.41
C PRO A 31 36.19 -47.44 20.60
N PHE A 32 36.29 -47.32 19.28
CA PHE A 32 36.34 -48.34 18.20
C PHE A 32 37.59 -49.27 18.28
N PRO A 33 37.68 -50.45 17.61
CA PRO A 33 37.82 -50.58 16.13
C PRO A 33 37.36 -51.89 15.41
N ALA A 34 37.36 -51.85 14.06
CA ALA A 34 37.29 -52.98 13.09
C ALA A 34 38.66 -53.75 13.00
N PRO A 35 38.93 -54.80 12.16
CA PRO A 35 38.24 -55.33 10.95
C PRO A 35 38.22 -56.89 10.73
N MET A 36 37.64 -57.32 9.59
CA MET A 36 37.63 -58.63 8.84
C MET A 36 38.90 -59.52 8.99
N PRO A 37 38.91 -60.88 8.74
CA PRO A 37 38.48 -61.53 7.46
C PRO A 37 38.06 -63.04 7.48
N GLY A 38 37.57 -63.57 6.35
CA GLY A 38 37.82 -64.96 5.92
C GLY A 38 36.61 -65.91 5.74
N ALA A 39 36.35 -66.32 4.48
CA ALA A 39 35.60 -67.53 4.07
C ALA A 39 36.48 -68.81 4.25
N PRO A 40 36.14 -70.08 3.84
CA PRO A 40 35.07 -70.57 2.95
C PRO A 40 34.52 -72.02 3.25
N MET A 41 33.89 -72.65 2.24
CA MET A 41 33.52 -74.10 2.04
C MET A 41 32.15 -74.56 2.58
N GLN A 42 31.35 -75.43 1.94
CA GLN A 42 31.45 -76.30 0.74
C GLN A 42 29.99 -76.74 0.38
N SER A 43 29.50 -76.58 -0.86
CA SER A 43 29.40 -77.56 -1.95
C SER A 43 28.44 -78.75 -1.76
N MET A 44 27.48 -78.91 -2.69
CA MET A 44 27.00 -80.20 -3.21
C MET A 44 26.46 -80.02 -4.64
N GLN A 45 27.10 -80.69 -5.62
CA GLN A 45 26.64 -80.96 -7.00
C GLN A 45 25.94 -82.36 -7.04
N PRO A 46 25.73 -83.09 -8.17
CA PRO A 46 25.70 -82.85 -9.65
C PRO A 46 24.45 -83.55 -10.32
N PRO A 47 24.31 -83.88 -11.65
CA PRO A 47 25.20 -83.75 -12.84
C PRO A 47 24.62 -83.24 -14.20
N MET A 48 25.56 -82.78 -15.04
CA MET A 48 25.79 -82.92 -16.52
C MET A 48 24.70 -82.63 -17.58
N MET A 49 25.07 -81.81 -18.59
CA MET A 49 25.55 -82.26 -19.92
C MET A 49 26.18 -81.08 -20.72
N PRO A 50 27.06 -81.34 -21.71
CA PRO A 50 28.12 -80.45 -22.13
C PRO A 50 27.77 -79.64 -23.38
N GLY A 51 28.50 -78.53 -23.57
CA GLY A 51 28.82 -78.10 -24.92
C GLY A 51 28.80 -76.59 -25.14
N GLN A 52 29.99 -76.10 -25.48
CA GLN A 52 30.24 -74.94 -26.34
C GLN A 52 30.28 -73.57 -25.65
N MET A 53 31.50 -73.15 -25.36
CA MET A 53 31.90 -71.75 -25.39
C MET A 53 31.59 -71.14 -26.76
N PRO A 54 31.11 -69.90 -26.77
CA PRO A 54 31.74 -68.89 -27.61
C PRO A 54 32.38 -67.86 -26.68
N LYS A 55 33.70 -67.66 -26.87
CA LYS A 55 34.35 -66.41 -26.45
C LYS A 55 33.56 -65.26 -27.05
N ARG A 56 32.82 -64.52 -26.23
CA ARG A 56 32.19 -63.26 -26.66
C ARG A 56 32.67 -62.16 -25.72
N GLY A 57 33.41 -61.24 -26.33
CA GLY A 57 34.16 -60.20 -25.64
C GLY A 57 33.32 -59.38 -24.69
N MET A 58 33.95 -59.01 -23.58
CA MET A 58 33.48 -58.01 -22.64
C MET A 58 33.10 -56.75 -23.42
N SER A 59 31.82 -56.39 -23.40
CA SER A 59 31.32 -55.18 -24.05
C SER A 59 32.01 -53.96 -23.43
N LYS A 60 32.92 -53.36 -24.19
CA LYS A 60 33.56 -52.06 -23.91
C LYS A 60 32.57 -50.88 -23.85
N GLY A 61 31.26 -51.14 -23.86
CA GLY A 61 30.19 -50.15 -23.73
C GLY A 61 29.72 -49.87 -22.30
N LEU A 62 30.04 -50.73 -21.32
CA LEU A 62 29.56 -50.52 -19.93
C LEU A 62 30.45 -49.53 -19.14
N LEU A 63 31.72 -49.36 -19.53
CA LEU A 63 32.66 -48.42 -18.89
C LEU A 63 32.43 -46.94 -19.27
N TRP A 64 31.68 -46.66 -20.34
CA TRP A 64 31.30 -45.28 -20.72
C TRP A 64 29.96 -44.84 -20.14
N GLY A 65 29.15 -45.76 -19.60
CA GLY A 65 27.81 -45.46 -19.10
C GLY A 65 27.76 -44.76 -17.73
N ILE A 66 28.80 -44.93 -16.89
CA ILE A 66 28.80 -44.38 -15.53
C ILE A 66 29.15 -42.88 -15.52
N ILE A 67 29.98 -42.42 -16.47
CA ILE A 67 30.40 -41.02 -16.55
C ILE A 67 29.41 -40.19 -17.41
N GLY A 68 28.70 -40.80 -18.36
CA GLY A 68 27.65 -40.14 -19.15
C GLY A 68 26.24 -40.18 -18.53
N GLY A 69 25.95 -41.13 -17.63
CA GLY A 69 24.64 -41.27 -16.97
C GLY A 69 24.45 -40.40 -15.72
N SER A 70 25.53 -39.89 -15.13
CA SER A 70 25.49 -39.07 -13.92
C SER A 70 24.78 -37.73 -14.14
N ILE A 71 24.99 -37.08 -15.29
CA ILE A 71 24.37 -35.79 -15.60
C ILE A 71 22.85 -35.95 -15.76
N ALA A 72 22.37 -37.01 -16.42
CA ALA A 72 20.94 -37.28 -16.56
C ALA A 72 20.28 -37.61 -15.21
N LEU A 73 20.96 -38.37 -14.35
CA LEU A 73 20.49 -38.67 -13.00
C LEU A 73 20.47 -37.42 -12.11
N VAL A 74 21.48 -36.55 -12.20
CA VAL A 74 21.53 -35.27 -11.46
C VAL A 74 20.42 -34.34 -11.94
N LEU A 75 20.17 -34.22 -13.24
CA LEU A 75 19.05 -33.44 -13.77
C LEU A 75 17.70 -34.01 -13.36
N LEU A 76 17.55 -35.34 -13.29
CA LEU A 76 16.34 -35.99 -12.80
C LEU A 76 16.13 -35.78 -11.30
N ILE A 77 17.19 -35.91 -10.48
CA ILE A 77 17.12 -35.62 -9.04
C ILE A 77 16.82 -34.14 -8.81
N VAL A 78 17.46 -33.22 -9.56
CA VAL A 78 17.13 -31.79 -9.50
C VAL A 78 15.68 -31.57 -9.91
N SER A 79 15.17 -32.25 -10.94
CA SER A 79 13.76 -32.16 -11.35
C SER A 79 12.80 -32.71 -10.29
N ILE A 80 13.15 -33.82 -9.63
CA ILE A 80 12.34 -34.40 -8.53
C ILE A 80 12.41 -33.52 -7.30
N VAL A 81 13.57 -32.99 -6.92
CA VAL A 81 13.72 -32.08 -5.78
C VAL A 81 12.97 -30.77 -6.06
N VAL A 82 13.06 -30.24 -7.28
CA VAL A 82 12.24 -29.10 -7.71
C VAL A 82 10.76 -29.45 -7.66
N ALA A 83 10.34 -30.62 -8.13
CA ALA A 83 8.95 -31.08 -8.04
C ALA A 83 8.49 -31.25 -6.59
N VAL A 84 9.28 -31.86 -5.71
CA VAL A 84 8.96 -32.02 -4.29
C VAL A 84 8.88 -30.66 -3.60
N ILE A 85 9.79 -29.72 -3.86
CA ILE A 85 9.74 -28.36 -3.29
C ILE A 85 8.57 -27.53 -3.85
N LEU A 86 8.13 -27.80 -5.09
CA LEU A 86 6.97 -27.14 -5.70
C LEU A 86 5.64 -27.79 -5.30
N LEU A 87 5.63 -29.09 -5.01
CA LEU A 87 4.43 -29.88 -4.65
C LEU A 87 4.24 -29.98 -3.13
N SER A 88 5.30 -29.80 -2.33
CA SER A 88 5.14 -29.60 -0.89
C SER A 88 4.61 -28.18 -0.67
N GLY A 89 3.36 -28.14 -0.20
CA GLY A 89 2.72 -26.90 0.20
C GLY A 89 3.51 -26.18 1.30
N PRO A 90 3.15 -24.92 1.61
CA PRO A 90 3.83 -24.16 2.63
C PRO A 90 3.78 -24.84 4.00
N SER A 91 4.83 -24.66 4.80
CA SER A 91 4.88 -25.16 6.17
C SER A 91 4.16 -24.23 7.17
N LYS A 92 3.86 -24.73 8.37
CA LYS A 92 3.30 -23.92 9.48
C LYS A 92 4.12 -22.65 9.75
N GLN A 93 5.45 -22.78 9.69
CA GLN A 93 6.37 -21.67 9.91
C GLN A 93 6.25 -20.61 8.81
N ASP A 94 6.07 -21.02 7.55
CA ASP A 94 5.89 -20.08 6.43
C ASP A 94 4.64 -19.21 6.62
N TYR A 95 3.54 -19.78 7.14
CA TYR A 95 2.33 -19.01 7.47
C TYR A 95 2.54 -18.07 8.66
N LYS A 96 3.24 -18.53 9.70
CA LYS A 96 3.59 -17.71 10.87
C LYS A 96 4.47 -16.52 10.49
N ASP A 97 5.44 -16.73 9.61
CA ASP A 97 6.35 -15.68 9.13
C ASP A 97 5.60 -14.65 8.28
N ALA A 98 4.68 -15.10 7.41
CA ALA A 98 3.82 -14.20 6.63
C ALA A 98 2.87 -13.39 7.53
N ALA A 99 2.23 -14.01 8.53
CA ALA A 99 1.38 -13.31 9.50
C ALA A 99 2.18 -12.29 10.32
N LYS A 100 3.39 -12.65 10.75
CA LYS A 100 4.28 -11.72 11.45
C LYS A 100 4.65 -10.53 10.56
N MET A 101 4.97 -10.78 9.29
CA MET A 101 5.27 -9.73 8.33
C MET A 101 4.12 -8.72 8.20
N MET A 102 2.87 -9.20 8.09
CA MET A 102 1.68 -8.33 8.07
C MET A 102 1.53 -7.54 9.37
N SER A 103 1.65 -8.20 10.53
CA SER A 103 1.51 -7.54 11.84
C SER A 103 2.56 -6.47 12.12
N ASP A 104 3.80 -6.69 11.66
CA ASP A 104 4.92 -5.76 11.81
C ASP A 104 4.77 -4.51 10.92
N PHE A 105 3.99 -4.60 9.83
CA PHE A 105 3.79 -3.50 8.91
C PHE A 105 2.67 -2.58 9.40
N LYS A 106 3.05 -1.37 9.83
CA LYS A 106 2.14 -0.35 10.37
C LYS A 106 1.94 0.79 9.37
N TYR A 107 1.20 0.50 8.29
CA TYR A 107 0.95 1.48 7.23
C TYR A 107 0.28 2.77 7.76
N SER A 108 -0.80 2.62 8.53
CA SER A 108 -1.54 3.74 9.12
C SER A 108 -0.62 4.62 9.97
N ASP A 109 0.16 4.00 10.85
CA ASP A 109 1.01 4.71 11.81
C ASP A 109 2.14 5.43 11.08
N ASN A 110 2.72 4.81 10.04
CA ASN A 110 3.76 5.43 9.21
C ASN A 110 3.21 6.63 8.44
N LEU A 111 2.02 6.50 7.85
CA LEU A 111 1.35 7.56 7.12
C LEU A 111 1.00 8.74 8.05
N GLU A 112 0.37 8.47 9.19
CA GLU A 112 -0.01 9.47 10.19
C GLU A 112 1.22 10.20 10.75
N LYS A 113 2.26 9.45 11.12
CA LYS A 113 3.54 10.01 11.61
C LYS A 113 4.26 10.83 10.53
N GLY A 114 4.12 10.45 9.26
CA GLY A 114 4.62 11.19 8.12
C GLY A 114 3.91 12.53 7.98
N ILE A 115 2.58 12.50 7.89
CA ILE A 115 1.73 13.67 7.67
C ILE A 115 1.78 14.66 8.84
N SER A 116 1.77 14.18 10.08
CA SER A 116 1.80 15.02 11.30
C SER A 116 3.04 15.92 11.43
N LYS A 117 4.11 15.63 10.69
CA LYS A 117 5.35 16.43 10.69
C LYS A 117 5.44 17.45 9.56
N THR A 118 4.47 17.43 8.65
CA THR A 118 4.49 18.26 7.45
C THR A 118 4.09 19.69 7.78
N LYS A 119 4.65 20.66 7.04
CA LYS A 119 4.37 22.09 7.22
C LYS A 119 3.75 22.74 6.00
N ASP A 120 3.76 22.05 4.86
CA ASP A 120 3.29 22.55 3.58
C ASP A 120 2.83 21.38 2.69
N ALA A 121 2.17 21.71 1.58
CA ALA A 121 1.62 20.73 0.66
C ALA A 121 2.66 19.84 -0.03
N SER A 122 3.89 20.33 -0.25
CA SER A 122 4.97 19.53 -0.83
C SER A 122 5.44 18.45 0.14
N GLN A 123 5.52 18.77 1.44
CA GLN A 123 5.83 17.80 2.48
C GLN A 123 4.72 16.76 2.66
N VAL A 124 3.45 17.15 2.58
CA VAL A 124 2.30 16.22 2.58
C VAL A 124 2.41 15.23 1.43
N LYS A 125 2.66 15.73 0.21
CA LYS A 125 2.85 14.88 -0.98
C LYS A 125 3.96 13.87 -0.78
N LYS A 126 5.14 14.31 -0.33
CA LYS A 126 6.28 13.42 -0.08
C LYS A 126 6.00 12.37 0.99
N ALA A 127 5.30 12.73 2.06
CA ALA A 127 4.94 11.79 3.13
C ALA A 127 4.04 10.66 2.61
N ILE A 128 3.02 11.02 1.81
CA ILE A 128 2.09 10.04 1.22
C ILE A 128 2.81 9.16 0.18
N GLU A 129 3.59 9.76 -0.73
CA GLU A 129 4.37 9.01 -1.72
C GLU A 129 5.38 8.04 -1.07
N GLY A 130 6.01 8.45 0.03
CA GLY A 130 6.88 7.60 0.84
C GLY A 130 6.13 6.41 1.44
N ALA A 131 4.97 6.66 2.08
CA ALA A 131 4.14 5.61 2.65
C ALA A 131 3.63 4.62 1.59
N LEU A 132 3.25 5.10 0.40
CA LEU A 132 2.86 4.25 -0.73
C LEU A 132 4.03 3.39 -1.22
N THR A 133 5.25 3.94 -1.26
CA THR A 133 6.45 3.20 -1.64
C THR A 133 6.78 2.09 -0.64
N GLU A 134 6.66 2.37 0.67
CA GLU A 134 6.82 1.37 1.73
C GLU A 134 5.75 0.27 1.64
N ALA A 135 4.50 0.65 1.39
CA ALA A 135 3.41 -0.30 1.20
C ALA A 135 3.64 -1.19 -0.02
N ASP A 136 4.02 -0.64 -1.17
CA ASP A 136 4.37 -1.42 -2.36
C ASP A 136 5.49 -2.42 -2.07
N ALA A 137 6.53 -1.99 -1.35
CA ALA A 137 7.64 -2.86 -0.95
C ALA A 137 7.15 -3.98 -0.01
N HIS A 138 6.24 -3.67 0.92
CA HIS A 138 5.62 -4.65 1.80
C HIS A 138 4.80 -5.68 1.02
N PHE A 139 3.89 -5.23 0.14
CA PHE A 139 3.08 -6.12 -0.70
C PHE A 139 3.95 -7.04 -1.58
N ASN A 140 5.04 -6.51 -2.15
CA ASN A 140 5.98 -7.28 -2.96
C ASN A 140 6.79 -8.30 -2.14
N LYS A 141 7.11 -8.00 -0.88
CA LYS A 141 7.76 -8.96 0.04
C LYS A 141 6.79 -10.06 0.44
N LEU A 142 5.55 -9.69 0.78
CA LEU A 142 4.49 -10.61 1.18
C LEU A 142 4.17 -11.60 0.05
N GLU A 143 4.09 -11.14 -1.20
CA GLU A 143 3.89 -11.97 -2.39
C GLU A 143 4.95 -13.07 -2.57
N LYS A 144 6.19 -12.78 -2.18
CA LYS A 144 7.34 -13.67 -2.33
C LYS A 144 7.45 -14.69 -1.19
N THR A 145 6.62 -14.60 -0.16
CA THR A 145 6.62 -15.57 0.94
C THR A 145 6.17 -16.95 0.43
N LYS A 146 6.68 -18.01 1.05
CA LYS A 146 6.29 -19.38 0.67
C LYS A 146 4.81 -19.64 0.93
N ALA A 147 4.20 -18.98 1.93
CA ALA A 147 2.77 -19.04 2.22
C ALA A 147 1.88 -18.75 0.98
N MET A 148 2.34 -17.90 0.05
CA MET A 148 1.62 -17.54 -1.18
C MET A 148 1.57 -18.66 -2.22
N ARG A 149 2.18 -19.82 -1.96
CA ARG A 149 1.98 -21.04 -2.76
C ARG A 149 0.66 -21.75 -2.42
N ASP A 150 0.10 -21.51 -1.23
CA ASP A 150 -1.25 -21.97 -0.89
C ASP A 150 -2.27 -21.17 -1.75
N PRO A 151 -3.12 -21.84 -2.55
CA PRO A 151 -4.08 -21.16 -3.44
C PRO A 151 -5.09 -20.27 -2.71
N GLU A 152 -5.51 -20.65 -1.50
CA GLU A 152 -6.46 -19.91 -0.68
C GLU A 152 -5.82 -18.64 -0.12
N VAL A 153 -4.58 -18.75 0.39
CA VAL A 153 -3.78 -17.60 0.86
C VAL A 153 -3.50 -16.65 -0.30
N LYS A 154 -3.09 -17.17 -1.45
CA LYS A 154 -2.82 -16.37 -2.64
C LYS A 154 -4.05 -15.61 -3.11
N LYS A 155 -5.23 -16.25 -3.06
CA LYS A 155 -6.50 -15.61 -3.43
C LYS A 155 -6.81 -14.42 -2.51
N LEU A 156 -6.78 -14.61 -1.18
CA LEU A 156 -7.04 -13.51 -0.24
C LEU A 156 -6.00 -12.39 -0.35
N TYR A 157 -4.73 -12.73 -0.59
CA TYR A 157 -3.70 -11.74 -0.90
C TYR A 157 -4.01 -10.91 -2.15
N GLN A 158 -4.48 -11.55 -3.24
CA GLN A 158 -4.85 -10.84 -4.45
C GLN A 158 -6.05 -9.91 -4.24
N GLU A 159 -7.04 -10.32 -3.45
CA GLU A 159 -8.17 -9.47 -3.05
C GLU A 159 -7.69 -8.27 -2.23
N TYR A 160 -6.85 -8.50 -1.21
CA TYR A 160 -6.26 -7.44 -0.39
C TYR A 160 -5.42 -6.46 -1.24
N ARG A 161 -4.55 -6.97 -2.11
CA ARG A 161 -3.74 -6.14 -3.02
C ARG A 161 -4.60 -5.35 -4.00
N SER A 162 -5.71 -5.92 -4.47
CA SER A 162 -6.64 -5.23 -5.36
C SER A 162 -7.26 -4.02 -4.68
N GLU A 163 -7.79 -4.18 -3.46
CA GLU A 163 -8.35 -3.06 -2.67
C GLU A 163 -7.27 -2.02 -2.33
N TYR A 164 -6.05 -2.45 -1.99
CA TYR A 164 -4.93 -1.54 -1.78
C TYR A 164 -4.62 -0.71 -3.04
N ASN A 165 -4.61 -1.33 -4.22
CA ASN A 165 -4.35 -0.61 -5.46
C ASN A 165 -5.41 0.46 -5.76
N LYS A 166 -6.68 0.22 -5.39
CA LYS A 166 -7.75 1.23 -5.49
C LYS A 166 -7.51 2.38 -4.51
N ALA A 167 -7.21 2.08 -3.25
CA ALA A 167 -6.87 3.09 -2.24
C ALA A 167 -5.63 3.91 -2.64
N LYS A 168 -4.60 3.24 -3.19
CA LYS A 168 -3.39 3.87 -3.73
C LYS A 168 -3.72 4.86 -4.84
N GLN A 169 -4.58 4.50 -5.80
CA GLN A 169 -4.99 5.42 -6.86
C GLN A 169 -5.68 6.67 -6.31
N LEU A 170 -6.54 6.51 -5.29
CA LEU A 170 -7.15 7.65 -4.62
C LEU A 170 -6.13 8.53 -3.88
N LEU A 171 -5.19 7.93 -3.15
CA LEU A 171 -4.12 8.69 -2.48
C LEU A 171 -3.21 9.40 -3.49
N GLN A 172 -2.96 8.80 -4.65
CA GLN A 172 -2.25 9.44 -5.76
C GLN A 172 -3.04 10.62 -6.34
N ARG A 173 -4.36 10.46 -6.50
CA ARG A 173 -5.26 11.55 -6.86
C ARG A 173 -5.18 12.68 -5.83
N PHE A 174 -5.28 12.37 -4.54
CA PHE A 174 -5.16 13.34 -3.44
C PHE A 174 -3.87 14.16 -3.55
N VAL A 175 -2.69 13.53 -3.66
CA VAL A 175 -1.42 14.27 -3.68
C VAL A 175 -1.25 15.15 -4.94
N ASN A 176 -1.99 14.86 -6.01
CA ASN A 176 -1.98 15.67 -7.22
C ASN A 176 -2.89 16.88 -7.12
N VAL A 177 -4.07 16.74 -6.49
CA VAL A 177 -5.04 17.84 -6.35
C VAL A 177 -4.77 18.73 -5.14
N TYR A 178 -4.18 18.17 -4.07
CA TYR A 178 -4.01 18.85 -2.78
C TYR A 178 -3.22 20.17 -2.87
N PRO A 179 -2.07 20.26 -3.57
CA PRO A 179 -1.31 21.52 -3.62
C PRO A 179 -2.11 22.68 -4.23
N ASP A 180 -2.78 22.43 -5.36
CA ASP A 180 -3.55 23.47 -6.04
C ASP A 180 -4.81 23.84 -5.26
N TYR A 181 -5.44 22.86 -4.62
CA TYR A 181 -6.58 23.11 -3.74
C TYR A 181 -6.19 23.98 -2.53
N VAL A 182 -5.12 23.63 -1.79
CA VAL A 182 -4.67 24.43 -0.64
C VAL A 182 -4.30 25.85 -1.09
N SER A 183 -3.56 25.99 -2.19
CA SER A 183 -3.27 27.32 -2.75
C SER A 183 -4.55 28.08 -3.09
N SER A 184 -5.58 27.42 -3.62
CA SER A 184 -6.86 28.07 -3.91
C SER A 184 -7.53 28.60 -2.63
N ILE A 185 -7.52 27.82 -1.54
CA ILE A 185 -8.07 28.26 -0.25
C ILE A 185 -7.32 29.49 0.26
N GLU A 186 -5.99 29.48 0.19
CA GLU A 186 -5.14 30.59 0.65
C GLU A 186 -5.42 31.90 -0.11
N VAL A 187 -5.53 31.83 -1.44
CA VAL A 187 -5.67 33.04 -2.28
C VAL A 187 -7.12 33.46 -2.56
N CYS A 188 -8.10 32.56 -2.41
CA CYS A 188 -9.50 32.84 -2.71
C CYS A 188 -10.34 33.22 -1.47
N ASN A 189 -9.93 32.80 -0.26
CA ASN A 189 -10.68 33.06 0.98
C ASN A 189 -10.17 34.26 1.80
N GLY A 190 -9.31 35.10 1.22
CA GLY A 190 -8.89 36.33 1.89
C GLY A 190 -10.07 37.28 2.13
N THR A 191 -10.10 37.96 3.28
CA THR A 191 -11.22 38.81 3.74
C THR A 191 -11.64 39.91 2.75
N SER A 192 -10.75 40.30 1.83
CA SER A 192 -10.98 41.33 0.82
C SER A 192 -11.12 40.78 -0.62
N VAL A 193 -10.98 39.47 -0.82
CA VAL A 193 -11.00 38.87 -2.15
C VAL A 193 -12.40 38.96 -2.74
N GLY A 194 -12.53 39.63 -3.89
CA GLY A 194 -13.83 39.85 -4.51
C GLY A 194 -14.72 40.84 -3.75
N TYR A 195 -14.16 41.68 -2.88
CA TYR A 195 -14.86 42.80 -2.25
C TYR A 195 -14.33 44.13 -2.78
N VAL A 196 -15.22 44.95 -3.34
CA VAL A 196 -14.87 46.23 -3.98
C VAL A 196 -15.88 47.31 -3.61
N SER A 197 -15.41 48.55 -3.37
CA SER A 197 -16.31 49.71 -3.21
C SER A 197 -16.98 50.05 -4.54
N TYR A 198 -18.27 50.36 -4.50
CA TYR A 198 -19.04 50.73 -5.71
C TYR A 198 -19.71 52.11 -5.64
N PHE A 199 -19.75 52.78 -4.49
CA PHE A 199 -20.51 54.03 -4.31
C PHE A 199 -19.90 55.23 -5.03
N ASP A 200 -18.58 55.24 -5.18
CA ASP A 200 -17.77 56.34 -5.68
C ASP A 200 -17.11 56.04 -7.03
N LYS A 201 -17.53 54.96 -7.71
CA LYS A 201 -16.87 54.43 -8.90
C LYS A 201 -17.83 54.27 -10.07
N THR A 202 -17.30 54.34 -11.28
CA THR A 202 -17.96 53.84 -12.49
C THR A 202 -17.89 52.31 -12.54
N GLY A 203 -18.76 51.67 -13.33
CA GLY A 203 -18.70 50.21 -13.52
C GLY A 203 -17.35 49.73 -14.07
N ALA A 204 -16.70 50.51 -14.94
CA ALA A 204 -15.37 50.17 -15.45
C ALA A 204 -14.32 50.12 -14.33
N GLN A 205 -14.30 51.13 -13.45
CA GLN A 205 -13.38 51.19 -12.32
C GLN A 205 -13.63 50.06 -11.30
N ALA A 206 -14.91 49.81 -10.97
CA ALA A 206 -15.27 48.71 -10.06
C ALA A 206 -14.88 47.34 -10.64
N GLY A 207 -15.08 47.14 -11.95
CA GLY A 207 -14.66 45.91 -12.64
C GLY A 207 -13.14 45.71 -12.64
N GLU A 208 -12.36 46.75 -12.95
CA GLU A 208 -10.90 46.67 -12.93
C GLU A 208 -10.34 46.36 -11.52
N GLU A 209 -10.89 47.00 -10.49
CA GLU A 209 -10.50 46.73 -9.10
C GLU A 209 -10.91 45.34 -8.66
N PHE A 210 -12.08 44.85 -9.09
CA PHE A 210 -12.51 43.49 -8.83
C PHE A 210 -11.55 42.48 -9.45
N ASP A 211 -11.23 42.64 -10.74
CA ASP A 211 -10.31 41.78 -11.47
C ASP A 211 -8.93 41.73 -10.80
N LYS A 212 -8.44 42.87 -10.28
CA LYS A 212 -7.22 42.94 -9.46
C LYS A 212 -7.37 42.21 -8.13
N SER A 213 -8.50 42.37 -7.43
CA SER A 213 -8.74 41.76 -6.12
C SER A 213 -8.77 40.23 -6.15
N ILE A 214 -9.12 39.63 -7.30
CA ILE A 214 -9.20 38.18 -7.47
C ILE A 214 -8.11 37.62 -8.39
N ALA A 215 -7.09 38.39 -8.75
CA ALA A 215 -6.12 38.00 -9.77
C ALA A 215 -5.40 36.68 -9.44
N ASP A 216 -4.92 36.54 -8.19
CA ASP A 216 -4.24 35.32 -7.74
C ASP A 216 -5.20 34.13 -7.65
N CYS A 217 -6.40 34.34 -7.12
CA CYS A 217 -7.46 33.32 -7.11
C CYS A 217 -7.80 32.84 -8.52
N SER A 218 -8.00 33.78 -9.45
CA SER A 218 -8.29 33.49 -10.86
C SER A 218 -7.16 32.69 -11.51
N LYS A 219 -5.90 32.99 -11.19
CA LYS A 219 -4.75 32.26 -11.70
C LYS A 219 -4.75 30.80 -11.23
N VAL A 220 -4.99 30.56 -9.95
CA VAL A 220 -5.06 29.19 -9.39
C VAL A 220 -6.27 28.43 -9.94
N LEU A 221 -7.45 29.04 -9.97
CA LEU A 221 -8.66 28.40 -10.51
C LEU A 221 -8.51 28.08 -12.01
N ASN A 222 -7.90 28.97 -12.80
CA ASN A 222 -7.65 28.66 -14.22
C ASN A 222 -6.66 27.50 -14.41
N LYS A 223 -5.68 27.34 -13.51
CA LYS A 223 -4.83 26.15 -13.48
C LYS A 223 -5.66 24.90 -13.18
N MET A 224 -6.46 24.93 -12.12
CA MET A 224 -7.32 23.81 -11.70
C MET A 224 -8.37 23.42 -12.75
N LYS A 225 -8.91 24.38 -13.49
CA LYS A 225 -9.83 24.17 -14.61
C LYS A 225 -9.24 23.29 -15.73
N ASN A 226 -7.92 23.31 -15.87
CA ASN A 226 -7.19 22.50 -16.85
C ASN A 226 -6.68 21.17 -16.26
N SER A 227 -7.11 20.80 -15.05
CA SER A 227 -6.77 19.51 -14.45
C SER A 227 -7.43 18.36 -15.22
N ASP A 228 -6.72 17.23 -15.31
CA ASP A 228 -7.28 15.96 -15.81
C ASP A 228 -8.27 15.35 -14.81
N ASP A 229 -8.26 15.82 -13.55
CA ASP A 229 -9.22 15.41 -12.53
C ASP A 229 -10.57 16.12 -12.69
N SER A 230 -11.64 15.35 -12.91
CA SER A 230 -12.97 15.88 -13.22
C SER A 230 -13.57 16.72 -12.09
N ASP A 231 -13.37 16.34 -10.83
CA ASP A 231 -13.93 17.09 -9.69
C ASP A 231 -13.17 18.39 -9.47
N THR A 232 -11.83 18.37 -9.61
CA THR A 232 -10.98 19.57 -9.57
C THR A 232 -11.39 20.55 -10.66
N LYS A 233 -11.60 20.06 -11.88
CA LYS A 233 -12.07 20.87 -13.00
C LYS A 233 -13.44 21.48 -12.71
N LYS A 234 -14.39 20.66 -12.27
CA LYS A 234 -15.77 21.11 -11.96
C LYS A 234 -15.80 22.15 -10.84
N TYR A 235 -15.02 21.94 -9.79
CA TYR A 235 -14.84 22.91 -8.70
C TYR A 235 -14.34 24.24 -9.24
N ALA A 236 -13.28 24.22 -10.04
CA ALA A 236 -12.69 25.42 -10.62
C ALA A 236 -13.65 26.17 -11.55
N GLU A 237 -14.34 25.47 -12.45
CA GLU A 237 -15.34 26.06 -13.35
C GLU A 237 -16.49 26.72 -12.59
N THR A 238 -16.96 26.05 -11.52
CA THR A 238 -18.04 26.57 -10.67
C THR A 238 -17.61 27.84 -9.94
N MET A 239 -16.41 27.84 -9.36
CA MET A 239 -15.88 29.01 -8.65
C MET A 239 -15.57 30.18 -9.60
N ILE A 240 -15.01 29.91 -10.79
CA ILE A 240 -14.82 30.94 -11.83
C ILE A 240 -16.17 31.58 -12.21
N SER A 241 -17.21 30.77 -12.40
CA SER A 241 -18.55 31.28 -12.71
C SER A 241 -19.09 32.16 -11.58
N TYR A 242 -18.88 31.77 -10.31
CA TYR A 242 -19.29 32.56 -9.16
C TYR A 242 -18.59 33.94 -9.13
N TYR A 243 -17.27 33.98 -9.34
CA TYR A 243 -16.53 35.24 -9.38
C TYR A 243 -16.94 36.14 -10.56
N ASN A 244 -17.30 35.56 -11.72
CA ASN A 244 -17.85 36.34 -12.82
C ASN A 244 -19.19 36.99 -12.45
N SER A 245 -20.09 36.25 -11.79
CA SER A 245 -21.35 36.83 -11.30
C SER A 245 -21.13 37.90 -10.23
N LEU A 246 -20.14 37.74 -9.35
CA LEU A 246 -19.77 38.78 -8.38
C LEU A 246 -19.26 40.03 -9.08
N ARG A 247 -18.40 39.88 -10.09
CA ARG A 247 -17.92 40.99 -10.91
C ARG A 247 -19.07 41.77 -11.51
N GLU A 248 -20.01 41.08 -12.15
CA GLU A 248 -21.20 41.68 -12.76
C GLU A 248 -22.05 42.44 -11.73
N TYR A 249 -22.21 41.88 -10.52
CA TYR A 249 -22.91 42.54 -9.42
C TYR A 249 -22.25 43.88 -9.07
N TYR A 250 -20.93 43.92 -8.83
CA TYR A 250 -20.24 45.16 -8.46
C TYR A 250 -20.24 46.20 -9.58
N VAL A 251 -20.03 45.77 -10.83
CA VAL A 251 -20.09 46.65 -12.01
C VAL A 251 -21.48 47.27 -12.16
N THR A 252 -22.54 46.47 -11.98
CA THR A 252 -23.93 46.93 -12.08
C THR A 252 -24.26 47.92 -10.97
N MET A 253 -23.89 47.60 -9.73
CA MET A 253 -24.07 48.52 -8.59
C MET A 253 -23.35 49.85 -8.84
N ALA A 254 -22.09 49.82 -9.25
CA ALA A 254 -21.32 51.04 -9.53
C ALA A 254 -21.94 51.89 -10.65
N ASN A 255 -22.47 51.26 -11.71
CA ASN A 255 -23.19 51.98 -12.77
C ASN A 255 -24.48 52.65 -12.27
N ILE A 256 -25.26 51.98 -11.42
CA ILE A 256 -26.48 52.54 -10.81
C ILE A 256 -26.16 53.77 -9.96
N TYR A 257 -25.14 53.70 -9.10
CA TYR A 257 -24.76 54.81 -8.23
C TYR A 257 -24.16 55.99 -9.01
N SER A 258 -23.27 55.71 -9.96
CA SER A 258 -22.64 56.76 -10.78
C SER A 258 -23.62 57.47 -11.71
N SER A 259 -24.63 56.78 -12.24
CA SER A 259 -25.69 57.39 -13.06
C SER A 259 -26.82 58.03 -12.24
N LYS A 260 -26.85 57.80 -10.91
CA LYS A 260 -27.95 58.18 -10.01
C LYS A 260 -29.30 57.56 -10.41
N ASP A 261 -29.27 56.38 -11.03
CA ASP A 261 -30.48 55.67 -11.45
C ASP A 261 -31.05 54.81 -10.31
N TYR A 262 -31.69 55.47 -9.35
CA TYR A 262 -32.34 54.80 -8.22
C TYR A 262 -33.69 54.15 -8.57
N THR A 263 -34.07 54.15 -9.84
CA THR A 263 -35.31 53.52 -10.32
C THR A 263 -35.08 52.08 -10.80
N THR A 264 -33.84 51.76 -11.19
CA THR A 264 -33.44 50.41 -11.55
C THR A 264 -33.48 49.47 -10.34
N LYS A 265 -34.06 48.28 -10.54
CA LYS A 265 -34.07 47.22 -9.53
C LYS A 265 -32.63 46.77 -9.23
N LEU A 266 -32.24 46.79 -7.96
CA LEU A 266 -30.91 46.37 -7.54
C LEU A 266 -30.66 44.89 -7.87
N PRO A 267 -29.46 44.55 -8.38
CA PRO A 267 -29.08 43.16 -8.62
C PRO A 267 -29.02 42.41 -7.29
N LYS A 268 -29.33 41.10 -7.34
CA LYS A 268 -29.17 40.23 -6.17
C LYS A 268 -27.69 39.89 -6.01
N TYR A 269 -27.18 39.92 -4.78
CA TYR A 269 -25.84 39.43 -4.48
C TYR A 269 -25.75 37.92 -4.80
N PRO A 270 -24.75 37.47 -5.57
CA PRO A 270 -24.53 36.05 -5.86
C PRO A 270 -24.30 35.23 -4.59
N ASN A 271 -24.93 34.05 -4.52
CA ASN A 271 -24.66 33.11 -3.43
C ASN A 271 -23.40 32.31 -3.73
N LEU A 272 -22.61 32.01 -2.69
CA LEU A 272 -21.52 31.06 -2.80
C LEU A 272 -22.09 29.68 -3.20
N PRO A 273 -21.56 29.03 -4.26
CA PRO A 273 -22.07 27.75 -4.71
C PRO A 273 -21.75 26.65 -3.70
N ASP A 274 -22.68 25.73 -3.51
CA ASP A 274 -22.46 24.47 -2.81
C ASP A 274 -21.79 23.47 -3.77
N VAL A 275 -20.47 23.57 -3.87
CA VAL A 275 -19.65 22.70 -4.71
C VAL A 275 -18.72 21.89 -3.83
N LYS A 276 -18.73 20.56 -4.01
CA LYS A 276 -17.84 19.66 -3.29
C LYS A 276 -16.39 20.00 -3.61
N ASP A 277 -15.57 20.17 -2.58
CA ASP A 277 -14.17 20.43 -2.78
C ASP A 277 -13.42 19.18 -3.27
N PRO A 278 -12.34 19.34 -4.06
CA PRO A 278 -11.66 18.21 -4.68
C PRO A 278 -11.04 17.24 -3.66
N VAL A 279 -10.68 17.70 -2.46
CA VAL A 279 -10.09 16.86 -1.42
C VAL A 279 -11.13 15.99 -0.74
N SER A 280 -12.27 16.55 -0.34
CA SER A 280 -13.38 15.80 0.27
C SER A 280 -13.95 14.73 -0.67
N SER A 281 -13.84 14.94 -1.98
CA SER A 281 -14.22 13.90 -2.95
C SER A 281 -13.38 12.63 -2.81
N VAL A 282 -12.09 12.76 -2.49
CA VAL A 282 -11.17 11.64 -2.36
C VAL A 282 -11.36 10.90 -1.03
N THR A 283 -11.59 11.64 0.05
CA THR A 283 -11.77 11.04 1.39
C THR A 283 -13.01 10.15 1.46
N ASP A 284 -14.13 10.61 0.89
CA ASP A 284 -15.36 9.82 0.84
C ASP A 284 -15.22 8.51 0.07
N ASP A 285 -14.33 8.48 -0.93
CA ASP A 285 -14.08 7.28 -1.72
C ASP A 285 -13.10 6.33 -1.04
N LEU A 286 -12.18 6.83 -0.20
CA LEU A 286 -11.28 6.00 0.60
C LEU A 286 -12.04 5.20 1.66
N ASP A 287 -13.01 5.82 2.32
CA ASP A 287 -13.82 5.17 3.37
C ASP A 287 -14.70 4.02 2.84
N LYS A 288 -14.95 3.97 1.53
CA LYS A 288 -15.75 2.92 0.89
C LYS A 288 -14.98 1.61 0.71
N TYR A 289 -13.65 1.61 0.79
CA TYR A 289 -12.87 0.41 0.53
C TYR A 289 -12.80 -0.49 1.75
N GLY A 290 -13.14 -1.77 1.55
CA GLY A 290 -13.01 -2.81 2.56
C GLY A 290 -11.57 -3.27 2.81
N LEU A 291 -10.58 -2.38 2.71
CA LEU A 291 -9.16 -2.71 2.80
C LEU A 291 -8.84 -3.41 4.13
N SER A 292 -9.33 -2.87 5.24
CA SER A 292 -9.15 -3.47 6.57
C SER A 292 -9.80 -4.85 6.68
N ASN A 293 -10.98 -5.04 6.06
CA ASN A 293 -11.64 -6.34 6.06
C ASN A 293 -10.80 -7.38 5.30
N LYS A 294 -10.28 -7.02 4.12
CA LYS A 294 -9.43 -7.92 3.31
C LYS A 294 -8.09 -8.23 3.95
N GLU A 295 -7.50 -7.25 4.63
CA GLU A 295 -6.30 -7.44 5.45
C GLU A 295 -6.57 -8.45 6.57
N GLN A 296 -7.67 -8.28 7.31
CA GLN A 296 -8.05 -9.19 8.40
C GLN A 296 -8.36 -10.61 7.91
N ASP A 297 -9.06 -10.75 6.78
CA ASP A 297 -9.36 -12.05 6.17
C ASP A 297 -8.07 -12.83 5.89
N LEU A 298 -7.10 -12.19 5.22
CA LEU A 298 -5.79 -12.80 4.93
C LEU A 298 -5.03 -13.13 6.22
N TYR A 299 -4.97 -12.19 7.17
CA TYR A 299 -4.26 -12.36 8.43
C TYR A 299 -4.83 -13.54 9.24
N ASN A 300 -6.15 -13.63 9.36
CA ASN A 300 -6.84 -14.69 10.07
C ASN A 300 -6.60 -16.07 9.43
N LEU A 301 -6.60 -16.15 8.09
CA LEU A 301 -6.28 -17.40 7.39
C LEU A 301 -4.84 -17.84 7.67
N LEU A 302 -3.88 -16.92 7.62
CA LEU A 302 -2.47 -17.22 7.93
C LEU A 302 -2.31 -17.74 9.37
N LEU A 303 -2.99 -17.11 10.34
CA LEU A 303 -2.97 -17.58 11.74
C LEU A 303 -3.62 -18.95 11.93
N LYS A 304 -4.67 -19.26 11.18
CA LYS A 304 -5.32 -20.58 11.20
C LYS A 304 -4.38 -21.66 10.67
N LYS A 305 -3.80 -21.45 9.48
CA LYS A 305 -2.87 -22.38 8.81
C LYS A 305 -1.54 -22.57 9.56
N ALA A 306 -1.14 -21.59 10.37
CA ALA A 306 0.02 -21.72 11.25
C ALA A 306 -0.20 -22.70 12.43
N LYS A 307 -1.45 -23.07 12.74
CA LYS A 307 -1.81 -23.98 13.84
C LYS A 307 -2.08 -25.42 13.36
N GLU A 308 -2.74 -25.57 12.20
CA GLU A 308 -3.03 -26.84 11.51
C GLU A 308 -1.77 -27.62 11.17
#